data_AF-Q9U6N7-F1
#
_entry.id   AF-Q9U6N7-F1
#
_cell.length_a   1.000
_cell.length_b   1.000
_cell.length_c   1.000
_cell.angle_alpha   90.00
_cell.angle_beta   90.00
_cell.angle_gamma   90.00
#
_symmetry.space_group_name_H-M   'P 1'
#
loop_
_entity.id
_entity.type
_entity.pdbx_description
1 polymer ?
#
loop_
_entity_poly.entity_id
_entity_poly.type
_entity_poly.pdbx_seq_one_letter_code
_entity_poly.pdbx_strand_id
1 'polypeptide(L)' 'EDGKITIDGVEIDKINIEFLRNYVGVVSQEPMLFNTTIEQNIRYGRENV' A
#
# COMPACT_ATOMS: atom_id res chain seq x y z
N GLU A 1 -25.49 -5.40 5.96
CA GLU A 1 -25.14 -3.98 5.76
C GLU A 1 -24.88 -3.79 4.28
N ASP A 2 -25.64 -2.93 3.62
CA ASP A 2 -25.49 -2.65 2.19
C ASP A 2 -24.68 -1.36 2.01
N GLY A 3 -23.61 -1.44 1.23
CA GLY A 3 -22.72 -0.32 0.94
C GLY A 3 -21.68 -0.72 -0.09
N LYS A 4 -21.14 0.26 -0.82
CA LYS A 4 -20.11 0.04 -1.84
C LYS A 4 -18.96 1.02 -1.64
N ILE A 5 -17.74 0.51 -1.68
CA ILE A 5 -16.53 1.32 -1.69
C ILE A 5 -16.10 1.48 -3.14
N THR A 6 -15.85 2.71 -3.56
CA THR A 6 -15.40 3.02 -4.91
C THR A 6 -14.15 3.90 -4.87
N ILE A 7 -13.30 3.74 -5.88
CA ILE A 7 -12.19 4.63 -6.18
C ILE A 7 -12.45 5.13 -7.61
N ASP A 8 -12.59 6.43 -7.78
CA ASP A 8 -12.94 7.07 -9.06
C ASP A 8 -14.19 6.45 -9.74
N GLY A 9 -15.17 6.03 -8.94
CA GLY A 9 -16.42 5.42 -9.42
C GLY A 9 -16.33 3.94 -9.79
N VAL A 10 -15.14 3.32 -9.68
CA VAL A 10 -14.95 1.88 -9.84
C VAL A 10 -15.03 1.20 -8.48
N GLU A 11 -15.87 0.17 -8.34
CA GLU A 11 -15.95 -0.62 -7.10
C GLU A 11 -14.60 -1.26 -6.78
N ILE A 12 -14.18 -1.20 -5.50
CA ILE A 12 -12.82 -1.59 -5.08
C ILE A 12 -12.50 -3.06 -5.38
N ASP A 13 -13.50 -3.94 -5.38
CA ASP A 13 -13.40 -5.37 -5.70
C ASP A 13 -13.16 -5.65 -7.19
N LYS A 14 -13.35 -4.65 -8.06
CA LYS A 14 -13.08 -4.70 -9.51
C LYS A 14 -11.71 -4.13 -9.87
N ILE A 15 -10.99 -3.53 -8.93
CA ILE A 15 -9.68 -2.92 -9.16
C ILE A 15 -8.58 -3.98 -8.98
N ASN A 16 -7.61 -4.00 -9.89
CA ASN A 16 -6.43 -4.85 -9.74
C ASN A 16 -5.65 -4.44 -8.48
N ILE A 17 -5.39 -5.41 -7.59
CA ILE A 17 -4.78 -5.15 -6.28
C ILE A 17 -3.33 -4.66 -6.37
N GLU A 18 -2.56 -5.10 -7.37
CA GLU A 18 -1.18 -4.67 -7.60
C GLU A 18 -1.15 -3.21 -8.06
N PHE A 19 -2.03 -2.84 -8.99
CA PHE A 19 -2.23 -1.45 -9.37
C PHE A 19 -2.58 -0.59 -8.15
N LEU A 20 -3.58 -0.99 -7.36
CA LEU A 20 -4.00 -0.20 -6.20
C LEU A 20 -2.86 0.03 -5.19
N ARG A 21 -2.05 -0.99 -4.91
CA ARG A 21 -0.92 -0.90 -3.96
C ARG A 21 0.24 -0.04 -4.47
N ASN A 22 0.37 0.13 -5.78
CA ASN A 22 1.37 1.05 -6.36
C ASN A 22 0.96 2.53 -6.27
N TYR A 23 -0.35 2.81 -6.13
CA TYR A 23 -0.87 4.18 -6.06
C TYR A 23 -1.22 4.63 -4.64
N VAL A 24 -1.49 3.70 -3.73
CA VAL A 24 -1.87 3.99 -2.35
C VAL A 24 -0.85 3.42 -1.37
N GLY A 25 -0.15 4.30 -0.68
CA GLY A 25 0.69 3.95 0.47
C GLY A 25 -0.11 3.90 1.77
N VAL A 26 0.27 3.00 2.69
CA VAL A 26 -0.37 2.86 4.01
C VAL A 26 0.70 3.03 5.09
N VAL A 27 0.37 3.79 6.14
CA VAL A 27 1.20 3.94 7.34
C VAL A 27 0.42 3.41 8.54
N SER A 28 0.92 2.34 9.14
CA SER A 28 0.33 1.71 10.32
C SER A 28 0.71 2.48 11.59
N GLN A 29 -0.18 2.46 12.60
CA GLN A 29 0.11 3.05 13.93
C GLN A 29 1.28 2.34 14.62
N GLU A 30 1.34 1.02 14.52
CA GLU A 30 2.48 0.20 14.91
C GLU A 30 3.28 -0.15 13.64
N PRO A 31 4.39 0.55 13.35
CA PRO A 31 5.17 0.30 12.15
C PRO A 31 5.92 -1.03 12.27
N MET A 32 5.94 -1.80 11.17
CA MET A 32 6.77 -2.99 11.07
C MET A 32 8.07 -2.65 10.34
N LEU A 33 9.19 -3.05 10.92
CA LEU A 33 10.52 -2.94 10.34
C LEU A 33 11.13 -4.32 10.15
N PHE A 34 11.92 -4.47 9.11
CA PHE A 34 12.74 -5.65 8.90
C PHE A 34 14.02 -5.57 9.74
N ASN A 35 14.49 -6.72 10.21
CA ASN A 35 15.73 -6.84 10.97
C ASN A 35 16.96 -6.70 10.05
N THR A 36 17.18 -5.49 9.58
CA THR A 36 18.16 -5.13 8.55
C THR A 36 18.54 -3.65 8.72
N THR A 37 19.39 -3.07 7.87
CA THR A 37 19.80 -1.66 8.03
C THR A 37 18.61 -0.68 7.82
N ILE A 38 18.78 0.55 8.32
CA ILE A 38 17.82 1.64 8.06
C ILE A 38 17.66 1.87 6.56
N GLU A 39 18.77 1.91 5.82
CA GLU A 39 18.77 2.07 4.36
C GLU A 39 17.92 1.00 3.67
N GLN A 40 18.07 -0.26 4.06
CA GLN A 40 17.31 -1.37 3.46
C GLN A 40 15.81 -1.30 3.80
N ASN A 41 15.45 -0.82 4.98
CA ASN A 41 14.04 -0.56 5.31
C ASN A 41 13.42 0.57 4.46
N ILE A 42 14.20 1.61 4.14
CA ILE A 42 13.75 2.70 3.24
C ILE A 42 13.63 2.19 1.80
N ARG A 43 14.64 1.47 1.29
CA ARG A 43 14.65 0.86 -0.05
C ARG A 43 13.48 -0.09 -0.28
N TYR A 44 12.97 -0.73 0.76
CA TYR A 44 11.81 -1.63 0.65
C TYR A 44 10.56 -0.92 0.07
N GLY A 45 10.33 0.34 0.42
CA GLY A 45 9.21 1.12 -0.12
C GLY A 45 9.47 1.69 -1.52
N ARG A 46 10.73 1.78 -1.92
CA ARG A 46 11.16 2.29 -3.23
C ARG A 46 12.60 1.86 -3.51
N GLU A 47 12.76 0.83 -4.36
CA GLU A 47 14.06 0.19 -4.61
C GLU A 47 15.15 1.15 -5.07
N ASN A 48 14.77 2.24 -5.75
CA ASN A 48 15.67 3.22 -6.37
C ASN A 48 15.98 4.46 -5.49
N VAL A 49 15.73 4.40 -4.17
CA VAL A 49 16.17 5.42 -3.18
C VAL A 49 17.32 4.84 -2.40
#